data_AF-A0A832HSV7-F1
#
_entry.id   AF-A0A832HSV7-F1
#
_cell.length_a   1.000
_cell.length_b   1.000
_cell.length_c   1.000
_cell.angle_alpha   90.00
_cell.angle_beta   90.00
_cell.angle_gamma   90.00
#
_symmetry.space_group_name_H-M   'P 1'
#
loop_
_entity.id
_entity.type
_entity.pdbx_description
1 polymer ?
#
loop_
_entity_poly.entity_id
_entity_poly.type
_entity_poly.pdbx_seq_one_letter_code
_entity_poly.pdbx_strand_id
1 'polypeptide(L)'
;MKSWRFKIMPFMALACVSFNGIAAQPPRPTPSYSQPQSLSSNLNQKRNPWISPSLLRQYDPDKLLHTWDGKILVDSKNLPVVLKNNPSATNRPLSRVVEFIRTNTINDLPYVPGEFTCVEFAVALHDAAERAGIRCALVGMDFQKGIGHSLNAFQTTDKGLVYVDCTGGMRPVPNRNLFDTIAYIKVGQRYGRLPLEIGAFDPNRYERYLYVMSLWENTARQEAMIEMERRKWESDFAAFKTEVEKFNIMLAQNPALEAAEDIQKRRQQLEAKRKEFAKRWEDIQTRAGKIDTQFRRLQVRYDQNPSPVTHVQLWW
;
A
#
# COMPACT_ATOMS: atom_id res chain seq x y z
N MET A 1 5.13 0.00 -6.39
CA MET A 1 6.29 -0.81 -6.85
C MET A 1 5.79 -2.16 -7.37
N LYS A 2 6.12 -2.55 -8.60
CA LYS A 2 5.77 -3.88 -9.12
C LYS A 2 6.61 -4.92 -8.36
N SER A 3 6.03 -5.64 -7.40
CA SER A 3 6.69 -6.75 -6.73
C SER A 3 6.95 -7.83 -7.78
N TRP A 4 8.21 -8.04 -8.16
CA TRP A 4 8.61 -9.21 -8.91
C TRP A 4 8.51 -10.39 -7.96
N ARG A 5 7.35 -11.07 -7.98
CA ARG A 5 7.11 -12.26 -7.16
C ARG A 5 8.25 -13.23 -7.41
N PHE A 6 8.96 -13.61 -6.35
CA PHE A 6 9.96 -14.68 -6.36
C PHE A 6 9.31 -15.93 -6.97
N LYS A 7 9.54 -16.17 -8.26
CA LYS A 7 9.34 -17.51 -8.80
C LYS A 7 10.45 -18.33 -8.17
N ILE A 8 10.09 -19.09 -7.14
CA ILE A 8 10.91 -20.17 -6.61
C ILE A 8 11.14 -21.10 -7.81
N MET A 9 12.29 -20.97 -8.47
CA MET A 9 12.68 -21.94 -9.47
C MET A 9 13.01 -23.23 -8.70
N PRO A 10 12.37 -24.37 -9.02
CA PRO A 10 12.72 -25.63 -8.41
C PRO A 10 14.18 -25.95 -8.70
N PHE A 11 14.83 -26.61 -7.75
CA PHE A 11 16.24 -27.04 -7.75
C PHE A 11 16.66 -27.92 -8.96
N MET A 12 15.73 -28.22 -9.88
CA MET A 12 15.95 -29.05 -11.07
C MET A 12 16.87 -28.42 -12.14
N ALA A 13 17.25 -27.15 -12.04
CA ALA A 13 18.15 -26.50 -13.01
C ALA A 13 19.64 -26.88 -12.86
N LEU A 14 20.00 -27.78 -11.93
CA LEU A 14 21.35 -28.36 -11.85
C LEU A 14 21.54 -29.58 -12.77
N ALA A 15 20.49 -30.01 -13.50
CA ALA A 15 20.54 -31.20 -14.35
C ALA A 15 20.37 -30.95 -15.87
N CYS A 16 19.91 -29.78 -16.33
CA CYS A 16 19.76 -29.52 -17.77
C CYS A 16 20.10 -28.07 -18.11
N VAL A 17 21.16 -27.86 -18.89
CA VAL A 17 21.40 -26.61 -19.63
C VAL A 17 20.86 -26.81 -21.05
N SER A 18 19.81 -26.08 -21.42
CA SER A 18 19.45 -25.84 -22.83
C SER A 18 18.71 -24.51 -23.03
N PHE A 19 19.35 -23.62 -23.80
CA PHE A 19 18.89 -22.62 -24.78
C PHE A 19 17.49 -21.96 -24.67
N ASN A 20 17.44 -20.61 -24.54
CA ASN A 20 17.19 -19.64 -25.65
C ASN A 20 16.86 -18.23 -25.12
N GLY A 21 17.36 -17.20 -25.82
CA GLY A 21 17.16 -15.78 -25.50
C GLY A 21 15.98 -15.15 -26.23
N ILE A 22 15.56 -13.95 -25.80
CA ILE A 22 14.76 -12.95 -26.55
C ILE A 22 15.03 -11.56 -25.96
N ALA A 23 15.08 -10.57 -26.85
CA ALA A 23 15.43 -9.16 -26.65
C ALA A 23 14.33 -8.30 -26.00
N ALA A 24 14.75 -7.20 -25.37
CA ALA A 24 13.90 -6.20 -24.70
C ALA A 24 13.51 -5.04 -25.64
N GLN A 25 12.31 -4.50 -25.45
CA GLN A 25 11.83 -3.24 -26.07
C GLN A 25 11.85 -2.07 -25.07
N PRO A 26 12.06 -0.83 -25.55
CA PRO A 26 12.17 0.37 -24.70
C PRO A 26 10.81 0.97 -24.27
N PRO A 27 10.79 1.80 -23.20
CA PRO A 27 9.57 2.35 -22.62
C PRO A 27 8.99 3.56 -23.38
N ARG A 28 7.67 3.72 -23.33
CA ARG A 28 6.92 4.91 -23.80
C ARG A 28 6.84 6.01 -22.73
N PRO A 29 6.72 7.29 -23.15
CA PRO A 29 6.77 8.45 -22.26
C PRO A 29 5.47 8.71 -21.47
N THR A 30 5.63 9.30 -20.30
CA THR A 30 4.56 9.80 -19.41
C THR A 30 4.11 11.21 -19.80
N PRO A 31 2.80 11.53 -19.74
CA PRO A 31 2.32 12.90 -19.92
C PRO A 31 2.48 13.74 -18.64
N SER A 32 2.88 15.00 -18.83
CA SER A 32 2.99 16.04 -17.81
C SER A 32 1.62 16.66 -17.51
N TYR A 33 1.35 16.95 -16.24
CA TYR A 33 0.21 17.74 -15.81
C TYR A 33 0.69 19.09 -15.27
N SER A 34 0.19 20.16 -15.87
CA SER A 34 0.40 21.56 -15.48
C SER A 34 -0.54 21.97 -14.34
N GLN A 35 -0.02 22.73 -13.38
CA GLN A 35 -0.77 23.30 -12.26
C GLN A 35 -1.52 24.59 -12.68
N PRO A 36 -2.71 24.87 -12.12
CA PRO A 36 -3.27 26.22 -12.14
C PRO A 36 -2.81 27.04 -10.92
N GLN A 37 -2.62 28.32 -11.20
CA GLN A 37 -2.05 29.36 -10.34
C GLN A 37 -3.03 29.86 -9.27
N SER A 38 -2.43 30.39 -8.19
CA SER A 38 -3.06 31.03 -7.03
C SER A 38 -3.69 32.39 -7.36
N LEU A 39 -4.84 32.70 -6.75
CA LEU A 39 -5.32 34.08 -6.58
C LEU A 39 -5.77 34.35 -5.14
N SER A 40 -5.54 35.60 -4.76
CA SER A 40 -5.44 36.16 -3.42
C SER A 40 -6.78 36.64 -2.83
N SER A 41 -6.66 37.03 -1.56
CA SER A 41 -7.64 37.28 -0.50
C SER A 41 -8.61 38.46 -0.67
N ASN A 42 -9.85 38.27 -0.20
CA ASN A 42 -10.57 39.31 0.56
C ASN A 42 -11.59 38.70 1.57
N LEU A 43 -11.46 39.12 2.83
CA LEU A 43 -12.23 38.69 3.99
C LEU A 43 -13.48 39.58 4.15
N ASN A 44 -14.64 39.15 3.64
CA ASN A 44 -15.96 39.49 4.21
C ASN A 44 -17.11 38.81 3.46
N GLN A 45 -17.13 37.48 3.56
CA GLN A 45 -18.23 36.52 3.40
C GLN A 45 -17.54 35.23 3.04
N LYS A 46 -17.24 34.37 4.03
CA LYS A 46 -16.68 33.04 3.75
C LYS A 46 -17.75 32.09 3.21
N ARG A 47 -18.53 32.54 2.22
CA ARG A 47 -19.42 31.70 1.43
C ARG A 47 -18.57 31.06 0.34
N ASN A 48 -18.82 29.78 0.04
CA ASN A 48 -18.23 29.15 -1.13
C ASN A 48 -18.63 29.97 -2.37
N PRO A 49 -17.70 30.64 -3.09
CA PRO A 49 -18.05 31.55 -4.17
C PRO A 49 -18.75 30.86 -5.35
N TRP A 50 -18.76 29.53 -5.36
CA TRP A 50 -19.32 28.67 -6.41
C TRP A 50 -20.69 28.08 -6.08
N ILE A 51 -21.19 28.21 -4.83
CA ILE A 51 -22.52 27.69 -4.47
C ILE A 51 -23.53 28.84 -4.55
N SER A 52 -24.51 28.70 -5.45
CA SER A 52 -25.53 29.74 -5.62
C SER A 52 -26.45 29.85 -4.40
N PRO A 53 -26.88 31.06 -3.99
CA PRO A 53 -27.85 31.23 -2.91
C PRO A 53 -29.19 30.50 -3.16
N SER A 54 -29.58 30.32 -4.42
CA SER A 54 -30.78 29.56 -4.79
C SER A 54 -30.65 28.07 -4.52
N LEU A 55 -29.46 27.49 -4.69
CA LEU A 55 -29.19 26.09 -4.34
C LEU A 55 -29.24 25.88 -2.83
N LEU A 56 -28.64 26.79 -2.04
CA LEU A 56 -28.64 26.69 -0.57
C LEU A 56 -30.04 26.73 0.05
N ARG A 57 -31.01 27.40 -0.57
CA ARG A 57 -32.41 27.43 -0.11
C ARG A 57 -33.11 26.06 -0.14
N GLN A 58 -32.51 25.07 -0.80
CA GLN A 58 -33.05 23.69 -0.86
C GLN A 58 -32.61 22.84 0.34
N TYR A 59 -31.69 23.34 1.15
CA TYR A 59 -31.11 22.63 2.29
C TYR A 59 -31.58 23.23 3.60
N ASP A 60 -31.73 22.36 4.60
CA ASP A 60 -31.90 22.75 5.99
C ASP A 60 -30.57 23.36 6.51
N PRO A 61 -30.54 24.66 6.88
CA PRO A 61 -29.32 25.32 7.33
C PRO A 61 -28.63 24.62 8.50
N ASP A 62 -29.40 23.99 9.39
CA ASP A 62 -28.88 23.32 10.58
C ASP A 62 -28.20 21.97 10.25
N LYS A 63 -28.39 21.48 9.02
CA LYS A 63 -27.78 20.24 8.52
C LYS A 63 -26.56 20.47 7.63
N LEU A 64 -26.20 21.73 7.36
CA LEU A 64 -25.02 22.06 6.58
C LEU A 64 -23.75 21.83 7.40
N LEU A 65 -22.83 21.07 6.83
CA LEU A 65 -21.53 20.84 7.45
C LEU A 65 -20.58 21.98 7.09
N HIS A 66 -20.02 22.63 8.12
CA HIS A 66 -19.03 23.69 7.94
C HIS A 66 -17.62 23.20 8.24
N THR A 67 -16.67 23.52 7.36
CA THR A 67 -15.23 23.30 7.55
C THR A 67 -14.65 24.29 8.56
N TRP A 68 -13.45 24.01 9.08
CA TRP A 68 -12.79 24.84 10.09
C TRP A 68 -12.53 26.28 9.63
N ASP A 69 -12.40 26.50 8.33
CA ASP A 69 -12.24 27.83 7.76
C ASP A 69 -13.58 28.55 7.52
N GLY A 70 -14.71 27.92 7.81
CA GLY A 70 -16.07 28.47 7.74
C GLY A 70 -16.82 28.21 6.43
N LYS A 71 -16.22 27.49 5.48
CA LYS A 71 -16.88 27.10 4.22
C LYS A 71 -17.85 25.95 4.45
N ILE A 72 -18.75 25.74 3.49
CA ILE A 72 -19.63 24.54 3.49
C ILE A 72 -18.85 23.38 2.89
N LEU A 73 -18.86 22.22 3.53
CA LEU A 73 -18.33 20.99 2.98
C LEU A 73 -19.20 20.56 1.79
N VAL A 74 -18.54 20.30 0.66
CA VAL A 74 -19.22 19.87 -0.58
C VAL A 74 -18.70 18.53 -1.07
N ASP A 75 -19.56 17.85 -1.82
CA ASP A 75 -19.25 16.64 -2.57
C ASP A 75 -18.49 16.99 -3.88
N SER A 76 -18.15 15.97 -4.66
CA SER A 76 -17.41 16.08 -5.92
C SER A 76 -18.17 16.84 -7.01
N LYS A 77 -19.48 17.04 -6.83
CA LYS A 77 -20.38 17.80 -7.71
C LYS A 77 -20.63 19.22 -7.19
N ASN A 78 -19.89 19.64 -6.15
CA ASN A 78 -20.05 20.94 -5.47
C ASN A 78 -21.41 21.12 -4.79
N LEU A 79 -22.09 20.04 -4.42
CA LEU A 79 -23.31 20.08 -3.64
C LEU A 79 -22.99 19.99 -2.14
N PRO A 80 -23.71 20.72 -1.27
CA PRO A 80 -23.55 20.59 0.17
C PRO A 80 -23.70 19.14 0.66
N VAL A 81 -22.74 18.69 1.47
CA VAL A 81 -22.82 17.39 2.13
C VAL A 81 -23.86 17.45 3.25
N VAL A 82 -24.75 16.46 3.29
CA VAL A 82 -25.73 16.24 4.36
C VAL A 82 -25.65 14.80 4.81
N LEU A 83 -25.54 14.58 6.12
CA LEU A 83 -25.45 13.26 6.73
C LEU A 83 -26.84 12.74 7.14
N LYS A 84 -27.03 11.42 7.06
CA LYS A 84 -28.25 10.75 7.51
C LYS A 84 -28.03 10.12 8.88
N ASN A 85 -28.03 10.97 9.90
CA ASN A 85 -27.84 10.54 11.30
C ASN A 85 -29.06 9.71 11.76
N ASN A 86 -28.80 8.62 12.47
CA ASN A 86 -29.80 7.82 13.15
C ASN A 86 -29.73 8.12 14.66
N PRO A 87 -30.75 8.77 15.24
CA PRO A 87 -30.73 9.13 16.67
C PRO A 87 -30.70 7.91 17.61
N SER A 88 -30.99 6.70 17.11
CA SER A 88 -30.88 5.45 17.86
C SER A 88 -29.55 4.72 17.64
N ALA A 89 -28.65 5.21 16.78
CA ALA A 89 -27.33 4.63 16.61
C ALA A 89 -26.48 4.83 17.86
N THR A 90 -25.69 3.81 18.21
CA THR A 90 -24.91 3.79 19.45
C THR A 90 -23.46 3.46 19.19
N ASN A 91 -22.61 3.84 20.14
CA ASN A 91 -21.20 3.44 20.16
C ASN A 91 -21.11 1.91 20.31
N ARG A 92 -20.29 1.26 19.49
CA ARG A 92 -20.09 -0.19 19.50
C ARG A 92 -18.63 -0.53 19.82
N PRO A 93 -18.33 -1.73 20.34
CA PRO A 93 -16.94 -2.16 20.50
C PRO A 93 -16.26 -2.27 19.13
N LEU A 94 -14.94 -2.09 19.09
CA LEU A 94 -14.17 -2.09 17.85
C LEU A 94 -14.38 -3.37 17.02
N SER A 95 -14.53 -4.52 17.67
CA SER A 95 -14.80 -5.80 16.98
C SER A 95 -16.06 -5.74 16.10
N ARG A 96 -17.13 -5.09 16.58
CA ARG A 96 -18.38 -4.90 15.82
C ARG A 96 -18.23 -3.85 14.72
N VAL A 97 -17.44 -2.81 14.96
CA VAL A 97 -17.09 -1.84 13.90
C VAL A 97 -16.34 -2.56 12.79
N VAL A 98 -15.28 -3.30 13.09
CA VAL A 98 -14.47 -4.04 12.10
C VAL A 98 -15.32 -5.08 11.35
N GLU A 99 -16.24 -5.78 12.01
CA GLU A 99 -17.18 -6.69 11.36
C GLU A 99 -18.10 -5.96 10.36
N PHE A 100 -18.65 -4.81 10.74
CA PHE A 100 -19.42 -3.96 9.84
C PHE A 100 -18.57 -3.46 8.65
N ILE A 101 -17.33 -3.03 8.91
CA ILE A 101 -16.43 -2.58 7.85
C ILE A 101 -16.15 -3.70 6.85
N ARG A 102 -15.94 -4.94 7.30
CA ARG A 102 -15.67 -6.09 6.41
C ARG A 102 -16.86 -6.55 5.57
N THR A 103 -18.09 -6.24 6.00
CA THR A 103 -19.30 -6.79 5.39
C THR A 103 -20.02 -5.79 4.49
N ASN A 104 -19.75 -4.50 4.64
CA ASN A 104 -20.25 -3.50 3.70
C ASN A 104 -19.45 -3.54 2.38
N THR A 105 -20.04 -3.02 1.31
CA THR A 105 -19.48 -3.07 -0.06
C THR A 105 -19.11 -1.69 -0.59
N ILE A 106 -18.91 -0.70 0.27
CA ILE A 106 -18.70 0.68 -0.18
C ILE A 106 -17.31 0.82 -0.80
N ASN A 107 -16.33 0.13 -0.23
CA ASN A 107 -14.98 -0.03 -0.75
C ASN A 107 -14.92 -0.69 -2.16
N ASP A 108 -15.99 -1.33 -2.61
CA ASP A 108 -16.09 -1.92 -3.96
C ASP A 108 -16.37 -0.88 -5.04
N LEU A 109 -16.83 0.31 -4.64
CA LEU A 109 -17.09 1.39 -5.57
C LEU A 109 -15.76 1.91 -6.15
N PRO A 110 -15.69 2.23 -7.45
CA PRO A 110 -14.50 2.80 -8.03
C PRO A 110 -14.31 4.23 -7.53
N TYR A 111 -13.06 4.61 -7.26
CA TYR A 111 -12.71 6.02 -7.10
C TYR A 111 -12.73 6.69 -8.47
N VAL A 112 -13.65 7.64 -8.67
CA VAL A 112 -13.82 8.39 -9.90
C VAL A 112 -13.62 9.87 -9.61
N PRO A 113 -12.48 10.48 -10.02
CA PRO A 113 -12.24 11.90 -9.81
C PRO A 113 -13.39 12.77 -10.34
N GLY A 114 -13.93 13.65 -9.50
CA GLY A 114 -15.06 14.53 -9.87
C GLY A 114 -16.44 13.89 -9.75
N GLU A 115 -16.55 12.57 -9.51
CA GLU A 115 -17.84 11.88 -9.41
C GLU A 115 -18.03 11.09 -8.11
N PHE A 116 -16.98 10.38 -7.67
CA PHE A 116 -16.99 9.54 -6.46
C PHE A 116 -15.59 9.51 -5.86
N THR A 117 -15.35 10.43 -4.95
CA THR A 117 -14.09 10.73 -4.28
C THR A 117 -14.17 10.41 -2.79
N CYS A 118 -13.12 10.74 -2.03
CA CYS A 118 -13.04 10.45 -0.59
C CYS A 118 -14.27 10.94 0.21
N VAL A 119 -14.87 12.07 -0.18
CA VAL A 119 -16.07 12.60 0.48
C VAL A 119 -17.25 11.65 0.30
N GLU A 120 -17.49 11.16 -0.92
CA GLU A 120 -18.60 10.25 -1.21
C GLU A 120 -18.44 8.89 -0.52
N PHE A 121 -17.22 8.34 -0.48
CA PHE A 121 -16.93 7.12 0.29
C PHE A 121 -17.26 7.32 1.77
N ALA A 122 -16.81 8.44 2.34
CA ALA A 122 -16.96 8.70 3.76
C ALA A 122 -18.43 8.97 4.15
N VAL A 123 -19.20 9.67 3.30
CA VAL A 123 -20.65 9.87 3.48
C VAL A 123 -21.40 8.56 3.33
N ALA A 124 -21.08 7.75 2.32
CA ALA A 124 -21.71 6.45 2.13
C ALA A 124 -21.48 5.52 3.33
N LEU A 125 -20.26 5.50 3.87
CA LEU A 125 -19.91 4.66 5.02
C LEU A 125 -20.58 5.15 6.30
N HIS A 126 -20.60 6.47 6.51
CA HIS A 126 -21.35 7.09 7.60
C HIS A 126 -22.81 6.65 7.57
N ASP A 127 -23.51 6.91 6.47
CA ASP A 127 -24.93 6.63 6.36
C ASP A 127 -25.23 5.13 6.47
N ALA A 128 -24.33 4.26 5.99
CA ALA A 128 -24.48 2.81 6.15
C ALA A 128 -24.31 2.36 7.60
N ALA A 129 -23.35 2.93 8.33
CA ALA A 129 -23.13 2.64 9.74
C ALA A 129 -24.33 3.08 10.60
N GLU A 130 -24.82 4.30 10.38
CA GLU A 130 -25.98 4.86 11.07
C GLU A 130 -27.23 4.00 10.82
N ARG A 131 -27.47 3.56 9.57
CA ARG A 131 -28.54 2.60 9.26
C ARG A 131 -28.38 1.24 9.96
N ALA A 132 -27.14 0.81 10.18
CA ALA A 132 -26.84 -0.41 10.94
C ALA A 132 -26.89 -0.21 12.47
N GLY A 133 -27.26 0.99 12.94
CA GLY A 133 -27.31 1.32 14.36
C GLY A 133 -25.94 1.54 15.00
N ILE A 134 -24.90 1.77 14.19
CA ILE A 134 -23.53 2.04 14.63
C ILE A 134 -23.27 3.53 14.46
N ARG A 135 -23.04 4.23 15.58
CA ARG A 135 -22.77 5.66 15.54
C ARG A 135 -21.46 5.95 14.83
N CYS A 136 -21.49 6.81 13.82
CA CYS A 136 -20.36 7.13 12.97
C CYS A 136 -20.22 8.65 12.83
N ALA A 137 -19.00 9.14 12.69
CA ALA A 137 -18.72 10.51 12.30
C ALA A 137 -18.13 10.56 10.89
N LEU A 138 -18.45 11.63 10.17
CA LEU A 138 -17.64 12.08 9.04
C LEU A 138 -16.41 12.83 9.56
N VAL A 139 -15.25 12.58 8.96
CA VAL A 139 -13.99 13.22 9.31
C VAL A 139 -13.45 13.93 8.08
N GLY A 140 -13.16 15.22 8.21
CA GLY A 140 -12.42 16.00 7.21
C GLY A 140 -11.04 16.33 7.76
N MET A 141 -10.01 16.23 6.92
CA MET A 141 -8.67 16.67 7.30
C MET A 141 -7.96 17.40 6.16
N ASP A 142 -7.11 18.34 6.56
CA ASP A 142 -6.26 19.09 5.66
C ASP A 142 -4.79 18.76 5.88
N PHE A 143 -4.03 18.92 4.80
CA PHE A 143 -2.60 18.75 4.80
C PHE A 143 -1.89 20.08 4.61
N GLN A 144 -0.62 20.15 5.01
CA GLN A 144 0.23 21.30 4.74
C GLN A 144 0.39 21.56 3.24
N LYS A 145 0.39 20.50 2.41
CA LYS A 145 0.41 20.57 0.96
C LYS A 145 -0.46 19.45 0.37
N GLY A 146 -1.10 19.73 -0.76
CA GLY A 146 -1.98 18.78 -1.45
C GLY A 146 -3.45 18.96 -1.09
N ILE A 147 -4.30 18.10 -1.67
CA ILE A 147 -5.76 18.10 -1.44
C ILE A 147 -6.03 17.41 -0.10
N GLY A 148 -6.95 17.96 0.69
CA GLY A 148 -7.46 17.35 1.92
C GLY A 148 -8.09 15.98 1.67
N HIS A 149 -8.47 15.30 2.75
CA HIS A 149 -9.04 13.95 2.68
C HIS A 149 -10.25 13.82 3.61
N SER A 150 -11.18 12.95 3.23
CA SER A 150 -12.35 12.61 4.04
C SER A 150 -12.40 11.12 4.34
N LEU A 151 -12.77 10.78 5.58
CA LEU A 151 -12.87 9.42 6.10
C LEU A 151 -13.86 9.39 7.27
N ASN A 152 -13.87 8.32 8.08
CA ASN A 152 -14.84 8.16 9.16
C ASN A 152 -14.19 7.93 10.53
N ALA A 153 -14.89 8.32 11.59
CA ALA A 153 -14.50 8.00 12.95
C ALA A 153 -15.62 7.29 13.71
N PHE A 154 -15.23 6.37 14.58
CA PHE A 154 -16.12 5.61 15.43
C PHE A 154 -15.68 5.80 16.88
N GLN A 155 -16.57 6.32 17.73
CA GLN A 155 -16.34 6.28 19.17
C GLN A 155 -16.62 4.86 19.64
N THR A 156 -15.57 4.06 19.83
CA THR A 156 -15.71 2.68 20.29
C THR A 156 -15.83 2.62 21.81
N THR A 157 -16.51 1.58 22.31
CA THR A 157 -16.72 1.40 23.75
C THR A 157 -15.49 0.87 24.49
N ASP A 158 -14.53 0.28 23.76
CA ASP A 158 -13.39 -0.46 24.31
C ASP A 158 -12.02 0.06 23.87
N LYS A 159 -11.95 0.84 22.78
CA LYS A 159 -10.68 1.38 22.26
C LYS A 159 -10.63 2.91 22.18
N GLY A 160 -11.76 3.60 22.38
CA GLY A 160 -11.86 5.05 22.21
C GLY A 160 -12.18 5.45 20.76
N LEU A 161 -11.78 6.65 20.36
CA LEU A 161 -12.06 7.19 19.02
C LEU A 161 -11.15 6.55 17.96
N VAL A 162 -11.71 5.73 17.08
CA VAL A 162 -10.97 5.00 16.02
C VAL A 162 -11.31 5.58 14.66
N TYR A 163 -10.30 5.82 13.84
CA TYR A 163 -10.46 6.30 12.47
C TYR A 163 -10.43 5.14 11.46
N VAL A 164 -11.34 5.17 10.50
CA VAL A 164 -11.45 4.18 9.42
C VAL A 164 -11.47 4.91 8.08
N ASP A 165 -10.66 4.45 7.15
CA ASP A 165 -10.67 4.91 5.76
C ASP A 165 -10.99 3.72 4.85
N CYS A 166 -12.11 3.83 4.12
CA CYS A 166 -12.60 2.86 3.15
C CYS A 166 -12.48 3.35 1.70
N THR A 167 -11.71 4.43 1.47
CA THR A 167 -11.60 5.03 0.13
C THR A 167 -11.02 4.02 -0.85
N GLY A 168 -11.82 3.69 -1.86
CA GLY A 168 -11.51 2.72 -2.90
C GLY A 168 -10.39 3.18 -3.84
N GLY A 169 -9.99 2.28 -4.74
CA GLY A 169 -9.01 2.56 -5.78
C GLY A 169 -9.65 2.99 -7.10
N MET A 170 -8.86 3.63 -7.98
CA MET A 170 -9.31 4.00 -9.33
C MET A 170 -9.60 2.79 -10.23
N ARG A 171 -9.14 1.60 -9.85
CA ARG A 171 -9.31 0.36 -10.61
C ARG A 171 -9.92 -0.70 -9.71
N PRO A 172 -10.82 -1.55 -10.25
CA PRO A 172 -11.23 -2.76 -9.55
C PRO A 172 -9.99 -3.58 -9.18
N VAL A 173 -9.87 -3.93 -7.91
CA VAL A 173 -8.83 -4.85 -7.43
C VAL A 173 -9.48 -6.17 -7.02
N PRO A 174 -8.80 -7.32 -7.22
CA PRO A 174 -9.37 -8.62 -6.86
C PRO A 174 -9.62 -8.79 -5.36
N ASN A 175 -8.90 -8.07 -4.51
CA ASN A 175 -9.01 -8.15 -3.06
C ASN A 175 -9.64 -6.87 -2.50
N ARG A 176 -10.92 -6.97 -2.14
CA ARG A 176 -11.76 -5.87 -1.63
C ARG A 176 -11.26 -5.31 -0.30
N ASN A 177 -10.75 -6.19 0.56
CA ASN A 177 -10.22 -5.87 1.89
C ASN A 177 -8.97 -4.98 1.84
N LEU A 178 -8.46 -4.65 0.66
CA LEU A 178 -7.33 -3.73 0.51
C LEU A 178 -7.70 -2.30 0.90
N PHE A 179 -8.93 -1.85 0.69
CA PHE A 179 -9.24 -0.43 0.90
C PHE A 179 -9.74 -0.12 2.30
N ASP A 180 -10.32 -1.08 3.00
CA ASP A 180 -10.67 -0.87 4.39
C ASP A 180 -9.44 -0.90 5.28
N THR A 181 -9.25 0.20 6.00
CA THR A 181 -8.04 0.40 6.80
C THR A 181 -8.36 1.11 8.09
N ILE A 182 -7.52 0.87 9.09
CA ILE A 182 -7.44 1.76 10.24
C ILE A 182 -6.56 2.95 9.85
N ALA A 183 -7.13 4.13 10.00
CA ALA A 183 -6.47 5.40 9.78
C ALA A 183 -5.75 5.88 11.05
N TYR A 184 -4.57 6.47 10.88
CA TYR A 184 -3.74 7.02 11.94
C TYR A 184 -3.52 8.50 11.65
N ILE A 185 -4.08 9.35 12.53
CA ILE A 185 -4.10 10.79 12.36
C ILE A 185 -3.50 11.44 13.61
N LYS A 186 -2.50 12.30 13.42
CA LYS A 186 -1.89 13.13 14.46
C LYS A 186 -1.47 14.44 13.82
N VAL A 187 -1.99 15.58 14.30
CA VAL A 187 -1.64 16.90 13.76
C VAL A 187 -0.13 17.11 13.83
N GLY A 188 0.44 17.67 12.77
CA GLY A 188 1.89 17.81 12.59
C GLY A 188 2.61 16.52 12.13
N GLN A 189 1.90 15.40 11.99
CA GLN A 189 2.42 14.14 11.47
C GLN A 189 1.76 13.78 10.13
N ARG A 190 2.38 12.85 9.40
CA ARG A 190 1.82 12.32 8.15
C ARG A 190 0.54 11.53 8.43
N TYR A 191 -0.39 11.54 7.48
CA TYR A 191 -1.50 10.61 7.52
C TYR A 191 -1.01 9.17 7.30
N GLY A 192 -1.47 8.25 8.13
CA GLY A 192 -1.12 6.83 8.07
C GLY A 192 -2.35 5.95 7.89
N ARG A 193 -2.15 4.81 7.24
CA ARG A 193 -3.15 3.74 7.11
C ARG A 193 -2.50 2.39 7.32
N LEU A 194 -3.17 1.51 8.05
CA LEU A 194 -2.82 0.10 8.15
C LEU A 194 -4.03 -0.76 7.76
N PRO A 195 -3.81 -1.95 7.18
CA PRO A 195 -4.89 -2.91 6.96
C PRO A 195 -5.60 -3.24 8.27
N LEU A 196 -6.91 -3.55 8.21
CA LEU A 196 -7.72 -3.80 9.40
C LEU A 196 -7.08 -4.80 10.36
N GLU A 197 -6.53 -5.91 9.86
CA GLU A 197 -5.93 -6.97 10.70
C GLU A 197 -4.71 -6.50 11.49
N ILE A 198 -3.97 -5.52 10.96
CA ILE A 198 -2.75 -4.99 11.57
C ILE A 198 -3.07 -3.80 12.46
N GLY A 199 -3.94 -2.92 11.95
CA GLY A 199 -4.29 -1.67 12.59
C GLY A 199 -5.24 -1.82 13.77
N ALA A 200 -6.18 -2.77 13.74
CA ALA A 200 -7.19 -2.93 14.79
C ALA A 200 -6.61 -3.40 16.13
N PHE A 201 -5.36 -3.89 16.14
CA PHE A 201 -4.69 -4.28 17.38
C PHE A 201 -4.47 -3.10 18.33
N ASP A 202 -4.07 -1.94 17.80
CA ASP A 202 -3.81 -0.73 18.57
C ASP A 202 -4.13 0.53 17.73
N PRO A 203 -5.43 0.77 17.45
CA PRO A 203 -5.86 1.69 16.40
C PRO A 203 -5.62 3.17 16.71
N ASN A 204 -5.40 3.50 18.00
CA ASN A 204 -5.35 4.89 18.47
C ASN A 204 -3.93 5.33 18.82
N ARG A 205 -2.95 4.45 18.63
CA ARG A 205 -1.55 4.75 18.93
C ARG A 205 -0.79 5.03 17.65
N TYR A 206 -0.53 6.30 17.36
CA TYR A 206 0.21 6.69 16.15
C TYR A 206 1.60 6.03 16.05
N GLU A 207 2.25 5.77 17.19
CA GLU A 207 3.54 5.08 17.25
C GLU A 207 3.46 3.63 16.76
N ARG A 208 2.28 2.98 16.81
CA ARG A 208 2.06 1.66 16.19
C ARG A 208 2.21 1.75 14.68
N TYR A 209 1.62 2.77 14.05
CA TYR A 209 1.78 3.03 12.63
C TYR A 209 3.26 3.24 12.27
N LEU A 210 3.97 4.10 13.00
CA LEU A 210 5.40 4.31 12.78
C LEU A 210 6.22 3.02 12.91
N TYR A 211 5.92 2.20 13.92
CA TYR A 211 6.56 0.90 14.09
C TYR A 211 6.34 -0.01 12.88
N VAL A 212 5.11 -0.14 12.39
CA VAL A 212 4.81 -0.96 11.20
C VAL A 212 5.50 -0.40 9.96
N MET A 213 5.58 0.92 9.78
CA MET A 213 6.33 1.52 8.68
C MET A 213 7.82 1.14 8.74
N SER A 214 8.41 1.18 9.94
CA SER A 214 9.81 0.80 10.12
C SER A 214 10.08 -0.67 9.76
N LEU A 215 9.11 -1.57 10.04
CA LEU A 215 9.18 -2.97 9.63
C LEU A 215 9.14 -3.11 8.11
N TRP A 216 8.26 -2.38 7.42
CA TRP A 216 8.23 -2.35 5.95
C TRP A 216 9.55 -1.85 5.36
N GLU A 217 10.11 -0.77 5.90
CA GLU A 217 11.38 -0.21 5.41
C GLU A 217 12.57 -1.15 5.64
N ASN A 218 12.60 -1.84 6.78
CA ASN A 218 13.60 -2.87 7.03
C ASN A 218 13.44 -4.05 6.07
N THR A 219 12.21 -4.54 5.89
CA THR A 219 11.90 -5.65 4.98
C THR A 219 12.31 -5.31 3.53
N ALA A 220 11.99 -4.11 3.06
CA ALA A 220 12.38 -3.65 1.73
C ALA A 220 13.90 -3.53 1.56
N ARG A 221 14.63 -3.07 2.59
CA ARG A 221 16.10 -3.05 2.58
C ARG A 221 16.68 -4.47 2.52
N GLN A 222 16.14 -5.40 3.29
CA GLN A 222 16.57 -6.80 3.27
C GLN A 222 16.30 -7.45 1.91
N GLU A 223 15.14 -7.19 1.31
CA GLU A 223 14.79 -7.68 -0.02
C GLU A 223 15.79 -7.18 -1.07
N ALA A 224 16.13 -5.88 -1.05
CA ALA A 224 17.12 -5.30 -1.94
C ALA A 224 18.51 -5.93 -1.77
N MET A 225 18.94 -6.21 -0.53
CA MET A 225 20.21 -6.91 -0.28
C MET A 225 20.21 -8.33 -0.85
N ILE A 226 19.16 -9.10 -0.60
CA ILE A 226 19.02 -10.46 -1.14
C ILE A 226 19.01 -10.45 -2.67
N GLU A 227 18.34 -9.49 -3.29
CA GLU A 227 18.31 -9.35 -4.74
C GLU A 227 19.70 -9.03 -5.32
N MET A 228 20.48 -8.17 -4.66
CA MET A 228 21.87 -7.91 -5.05
C MET A 228 22.74 -9.17 -4.91
N GLU A 229 22.60 -9.91 -3.80
CA GLU A 229 23.31 -11.17 -3.58
C GLU A 229 22.94 -12.23 -4.62
N ARG A 230 21.64 -12.32 -4.97
CA ARG A 230 21.12 -13.21 -6.02
C ARG A 230 21.74 -12.89 -7.36
N ARG A 231 21.74 -11.62 -7.79
CA ARG A 231 22.36 -11.18 -9.05
C ARG A 231 23.85 -11.49 -9.10
N LYS A 232 24.55 -11.26 -7.98
CA LYS A 232 25.98 -11.59 -7.88
C LYS A 232 26.19 -13.10 -8.00
N TRP A 233 25.41 -13.90 -7.27
CA TRP A 233 25.46 -15.36 -7.37
C TRP A 233 25.20 -15.84 -8.81
N GLU A 234 24.20 -15.28 -9.51
CA GLU A 234 23.88 -15.64 -10.90
C GLU A 234 25.04 -15.35 -11.86
N SER A 235 25.67 -14.18 -11.72
CA SER A 235 26.84 -13.78 -12.48
C SER A 235 28.03 -14.72 -12.22
N ASP A 236 28.37 -14.92 -10.93
CA ASP A 236 29.48 -15.78 -10.51
C ASP A 236 29.25 -17.24 -10.96
N PHE A 237 28.01 -17.75 -10.86
CA PHE A 237 27.64 -19.10 -11.27
C PHE A 237 27.63 -19.27 -12.79
N ALA A 238 27.23 -18.24 -13.55
CA ALA A 238 27.35 -18.24 -15.01
C ALA A 238 28.81 -18.36 -15.46
N ALA A 239 29.71 -17.58 -14.86
CA ALA A 239 31.14 -17.67 -15.14
C ALA A 239 31.72 -19.05 -14.79
N PHE A 240 31.31 -19.61 -13.64
CA PHE A 240 31.68 -20.96 -13.24
C PHE A 240 31.18 -22.04 -14.23
N LYS A 241 29.94 -21.93 -14.73
CA LYS A 241 29.45 -22.84 -15.77
C LYS A 241 30.31 -22.81 -17.03
N THR A 242 30.73 -21.62 -17.47
CA THR A 242 31.65 -21.48 -18.60
C THR A 242 33.02 -22.11 -18.32
N GLU A 243 33.53 -22.00 -17.09
CA GLU A 243 34.79 -22.63 -16.66
C GLU A 243 34.70 -24.16 -16.71
N VAL A 244 33.60 -24.73 -16.19
CA VAL A 244 33.33 -26.18 -16.25
C VAL A 244 33.20 -26.66 -17.70
N GLU A 245 32.49 -25.91 -18.54
CA GLU A 245 32.32 -26.26 -19.96
C GLU A 245 33.66 -26.32 -20.70
N LYS A 246 34.51 -25.30 -20.53
CA LYS A 246 35.86 -25.29 -21.12
C LYS A 246 36.70 -26.47 -20.65
N PHE A 247 36.62 -26.82 -19.37
CA PHE A 247 37.32 -27.97 -18.81
C PHE A 247 36.84 -29.29 -19.43
N ASN A 248 35.52 -29.46 -19.61
CA ASN A 248 34.94 -30.64 -20.25
C ASN A 248 35.34 -30.75 -21.73
N ILE A 249 35.32 -29.64 -22.49
CA ILE A 249 35.76 -29.61 -23.89
C ILE A 249 37.24 -30.03 -24.01
N MET A 250 38.11 -29.50 -23.15
CA MET A 250 39.52 -29.87 -23.11
C MET A 250 39.72 -31.37 -22.89
N LEU A 251 38.96 -31.98 -21.96
CA LEU A 251 39.01 -33.42 -21.71
C LEU A 251 38.48 -34.24 -22.89
N ALA A 252 37.39 -33.81 -23.52
CA ALA A 252 36.85 -34.48 -24.70
C ALA A 252 37.83 -34.47 -25.88
N GLN A 253 38.61 -33.40 -26.04
CA GLN A 253 39.65 -33.29 -27.07
C GLN A 253 40.90 -34.12 -26.77
N ASN A 254 41.21 -34.39 -25.48
CA ASN A 254 42.40 -35.12 -25.07
C ASN A 254 42.09 -36.16 -23.97
N PRO A 255 41.42 -37.28 -24.30
CA PRO A 255 40.94 -38.24 -23.30
C PRO A 255 42.06 -38.89 -22.47
N ALA A 256 43.27 -39.02 -23.03
CA ALA A 256 44.43 -39.57 -22.33
C ALA A 256 44.85 -38.76 -21.08
N LEU A 257 44.46 -37.49 -20.99
CA LEU A 257 44.74 -36.64 -19.82
C LEU A 257 43.86 -36.97 -18.61
N GLU A 258 42.78 -37.75 -18.78
CA GLU A 258 41.81 -37.99 -17.70
C GLU A 258 42.42 -38.68 -16.47
N ALA A 259 43.44 -39.52 -16.67
CA ALA A 259 44.15 -40.20 -15.58
C ALA A 259 45.22 -39.31 -14.90
N ALA A 260 45.53 -38.13 -15.44
CA ALA A 260 46.55 -37.25 -14.88
C ALA A 260 46.12 -36.71 -13.51
N GLU A 261 47.05 -36.71 -12.54
CA GLU A 261 46.80 -36.27 -11.16
C GLU A 261 46.26 -34.84 -11.09
N ASP A 262 46.83 -33.92 -11.87
CA ASP A 262 46.40 -32.52 -11.93
C ASP A 262 44.95 -32.37 -12.44
N ILE A 263 44.52 -33.24 -13.37
CA ILE A 263 43.15 -33.26 -13.89
C ILE A 263 42.17 -33.73 -12.81
N GLN A 264 42.53 -34.77 -12.06
CA GLN A 264 41.72 -35.27 -10.96
C GLN A 264 41.59 -34.21 -9.85
N LYS A 265 42.69 -33.54 -9.50
CA LYS A 265 42.70 -32.44 -8.54
C LYS A 265 41.81 -31.28 -9.00
N ARG A 266 41.88 -30.93 -10.29
CA ARG A 266 41.03 -29.87 -10.87
C ARG A 266 39.54 -30.24 -10.82
N ARG A 267 39.19 -31.49 -11.12
CA ARG A 267 37.80 -31.99 -11.01
C ARG A 267 37.28 -31.87 -9.57
N GLN A 268 38.09 -32.25 -8.58
CA GLN A 268 37.75 -32.10 -7.16
C GLN A 268 37.51 -30.63 -6.78
N GLN A 269 38.35 -29.70 -7.28
CA GLN A 269 38.16 -28.26 -7.05
C GLN A 269 36.85 -27.74 -7.65
N LEU A 270 36.52 -28.12 -8.89
CA LEU A 270 35.27 -27.70 -9.53
C LEU A 270 34.05 -28.25 -8.79
N GLU A 271 34.09 -29.50 -8.32
CA GLU A 271 33.01 -30.09 -7.54
C GLU A 271 32.86 -29.43 -6.16
N ALA A 272 33.97 -29.09 -5.49
CA ALA A 272 33.93 -28.33 -4.24
C ALA A 272 33.29 -26.95 -4.45
N LYS A 273 33.70 -26.23 -5.50
CA LYS A 273 33.13 -24.93 -5.87
C LYS A 273 31.65 -25.03 -6.23
N ARG A 274 31.22 -26.09 -6.91
CA ARG A 274 29.80 -26.38 -7.19
C ARG A 274 28.99 -26.54 -5.90
N LYS A 275 29.50 -27.29 -4.93
CA LYS A 275 28.86 -27.47 -3.62
C LYS A 275 28.75 -26.15 -2.86
N GLU A 276 29.77 -25.30 -2.94
CA GLU A 276 29.73 -23.94 -2.37
C GLU A 276 28.62 -23.08 -2.99
N PHE A 277 28.51 -23.09 -4.33
CA PHE A 277 27.41 -22.38 -5.02
C PHE A 277 26.03 -22.89 -4.59
N ALA A 278 25.86 -24.20 -4.46
CA ALA A 278 24.60 -24.81 -4.01
C ALA A 278 24.24 -24.36 -2.58
N LYS A 279 25.20 -24.41 -1.66
CA LYS A 279 25.01 -23.94 -0.27
C LYS A 279 24.65 -22.45 -0.22
N ARG A 280 25.36 -21.61 -0.99
CA ARG A 280 25.08 -20.17 -1.06
C ARG A 280 23.68 -19.88 -1.63
N TRP A 281 23.24 -20.66 -2.62
CA TRP A 281 21.89 -20.55 -3.17
C TRP A 281 20.82 -20.91 -2.14
N GLU A 282 21.02 -21.98 -1.38
CA GLU A 282 20.10 -22.41 -0.33
C GLU A 282 19.93 -21.36 0.77
N ASP A 283 21.02 -20.69 1.17
CA ASP A 283 20.96 -19.57 2.13
C ASP A 283 20.13 -18.39 1.58
N ILE A 284 20.40 -17.99 0.33
CA ILE A 284 19.65 -16.93 -0.35
C ILE A 284 18.16 -17.26 -0.39
N GLN A 285 17.79 -18.50 -0.76
CA GLN A 285 16.39 -18.95 -0.80
C GLN A 285 15.75 -18.95 0.59
N THR A 286 16.47 -19.44 1.61
CA THR A 286 15.99 -19.47 2.99
C THR A 286 15.68 -18.07 3.50
N ARG A 287 16.58 -17.11 3.27
CA ARG A 287 16.40 -15.73 3.68
C ARG A 287 15.28 -15.05 2.89
N ALA A 288 15.17 -15.31 1.58
CA ALA A 288 14.08 -14.80 0.75
C ALA A 288 12.70 -15.30 1.25
N GLY A 289 12.60 -16.57 1.63
CA GLY A 289 11.37 -17.14 2.19
C GLY A 289 10.94 -16.51 3.52
N LYS A 290 11.91 -16.13 4.38
CA LYS A 290 11.63 -15.39 5.62
C LYS A 290 11.07 -14.00 5.34
N ILE A 291 11.64 -13.27 4.38
CA ILE A 291 11.16 -11.95 3.97
C ILE A 291 9.75 -12.04 3.38
N ASP A 292 9.51 -13.02 2.50
CA ASP A 292 8.19 -13.23 1.89
C ASP A 292 7.12 -13.53 2.95
N THR A 293 7.48 -14.30 3.99
CA THR A 293 6.60 -14.55 5.15
C THR A 293 6.29 -13.26 5.91
N GLN A 294 7.29 -12.39 6.12
CA GLN A 294 7.08 -11.08 6.76
C GLN A 294 6.19 -10.18 5.91
N PHE A 295 6.43 -10.13 4.60
CA PHE A 295 5.63 -9.33 3.67
C PHE A 295 4.16 -9.78 3.66
N ARG A 296 3.91 -11.09 3.60
CA ARG A 296 2.56 -11.65 3.69
C ARG A 296 1.84 -11.26 4.98
N ARG A 297 2.55 -11.18 6.11
CA ARG A 297 2.00 -10.74 7.40
C ARG A 297 1.70 -9.24 7.41
N LEU A 298 2.56 -8.44 6.81
CA LEU A 298 2.37 -6.99 6.75
C LEU A 298 1.39 -6.55 5.64
N GLN A 299 0.94 -7.48 4.80
CA GLN A 299 -0.03 -7.31 3.71
C GLN A 299 0.35 -6.23 2.69
N VAL A 300 -0.17 -5.00 2.84
CA VAL A 300 -0.12 -3.94 1.83
C VAL A 300 0.30 -2.62 2.44
N ARG A 301 1.25 -1.96 1.75
CA ARG A 301 1.64 -0.58 2.02
C ARG A 301 0.79 0.38 1.19
N TYR A 302 0.29 1.41 1.83
CA TYR A 302 -0.51 2.47 1.20
C TYR A 302 0.37 3.68 0.91
N ASP A 303 0.39 4.12 -0.35
CA ASP A 303 0.99 5.40 -0.72
C ASP A 303 0.01 6.51 -0.31
N GLN A 304 0.48 7.47 0.51
CA GLN A 304 -0.34 8.53 1.10
C GLN A 304 0.27 9.91 0.84
N ASN A 305 -0.51 10.97 1.03
CA ASN A 305 0.03 12.33 1.03
C ASN A 305 1.12 12.44 2.12
N PRO A 306 2.40 12.68 1.75
CA PRO A 306 3.50 12.71 2.71
C PRO A 306 3.53 14.02 3.51
N SER A 307 2.64 14.96 3.21
CA SER A 307 2.54 16.23 3.90
C SER A 307 1.89 16.04 5.28
N PRO A 308 2.37 16.75 6.33
CA PRO A 308 1.74 16.69 7.64
C PRO A 308 0.27 17.13 7.61
N VAL A 309 -0.54 16.48 8.45
CA VAL A 309 -1.91 16.90 8.76
C VAL A 309 -1.87 18.21 9.55
N THR A 310 -2.65 19.20 9.13
CA THR A 310 -2.74 20.51 9.79
C THR A 310 -4.01 20.67 10.60
N HIS A 311 -5.13 20.16 10.10
CA HIS A 311 -6.44 20.27 10.73
C HIS A 311 -7.21 18.96 10.59
N VAL A 312 -8.02 18.67 11.60
CA VAL A 312 -8.94 17.52 11.62
C VAL A 312 -10.25 18.02 12.21
N GLN A 313 -11.36 17.70 11.56
CA GLN A 313 -12.70 18.06 11.99
C GLN A 313 -13.62 16.84 11.90
N LEU A 314 -14.54 16.73 12.85
CA LEU A 314 -15.50 15.64 12.95
C LEU A 314 -16.91 16.21 12.94
N TRP A 315 -17.82 15.54 12.22
CA TRP A 315 -19.25 15.79 12.22
C TRP A 315 -19.99 14.50 12.59
N TRP A 316 -20.80 14.54 13.64
CA TRP A 316 -21.55 13.40 14.23
C TRP A 316 -23.04 13.45 13.89
#